data_AF-A0A1M3ED04-F1
#
_entry.id   AF-A0A1M3ED04-F1
#
_cell.length_a   1.000
_cell.length_b   1.000
_cell.length_c   1.000
_cell.angle_alpha   90.00
_cell.angle_beta   90.00
_cell.angle_gamma   90.00
#
_symmetry.space_group_name_H-M   'P 1'
#
loop_
_entity.id
_entity.type
_entity.pdbx_description
1 polymer ?
#
loop_
_entity_poly.entity_id
_entity_poly.type
_entity_poly.pdbx_seq_one_letter_code
_entity_poly.pdbx_strand_id
1 'polypeptide(L)' 'MKKEVIVTDENIEQAYIIMANIVRNYGDKYLTIFKRIHDEREVRKANQELRNIALQVSSNKM' A
#
# COMPACT_ATOMS: atom_id res chain seq x y z
N MET A 1 2.36 -28.54 2.09
CA MET A 1 2.97 -27.20 1.87
C MET A 1 1.89 -26.14 1.99
N LYS A 2 2.04 -25.16 2.90
CA LYS A 2 1.19 -23.96 2.86
C LYS A 2 1.63 -23.14 1.64
N LYS A 3 0.68 -22.80 0.76
CA LYS A 3 0.92 -21.85 -0.33
C LYS A 3 1.21 -20.50 0.31
N GLU A 4 2.42 -19.96 0.15
CA GLU A 4 2.68 -18.58 0.54
C GLU A 4 1.85 -17.68 -0.37
N VAL A 5 0.92 -16.93 0.24
CA VAL A 5 0.13 -15.93 -0.46
C VAL A 5 0.95 -14.65 -0.50
N ILE A 6 1.44 -14.29 -1.69
CA ILE A 6 2.17 -13.05 -1.90
C ILE A 6 1.14 -11.91 -1.99
N VAL A 7 1.31 -10.89 -1.15
CA VAL A 7 0.45 -9.69 -1.14
C VAL A 7 1.03 -8.64 -2.08
N THR A 8 0.36 -8.42 -3.21
CA THR A 8 0.77 -7.42 -4.22
C THR A 8 0.29 -6.01 -3.88
N ASP A 9 0.80 -5.01 -4.58
CA ASP A 9 0.38 -3.62 -4.41
C ASP A 9 -1.09 -3.42 -4.82
N GLU A 10 -1.55 -4.13 -5.85
CA GLU A 10 -2.96 -4.15 -6.24
C GLU A 10 -3.86 -4.72 -5.13
N ASN A 11 -3.38 -5.72 -4.39
CA ASN A 11 -4.12 -6.25 -3.25
C ASN A 11 -4.26 -5.20 -2.14
N ILE A 12 -3.20 -4.42 -1.87
CA ILE A 12 -3.24 -3.34 -0.88
C ILE A 12 -4.18 -2.23 -1.32
N GLU A 13 -4.15 -1.82 -2.58
CA GLU A 13 -5.07 -0.80 -3.11
C GLU A 13 -6.53 -1.25 -3.04
N GLN A 14 -6.82 -2.50 -3.41
CA GLN A 14 -8.16 -3.07 -3.27
C GLN A 14 -8.61 -3.10 -1.81
N ALA A 15 -7.74 -3.55 -0.90
CA ALA A 15 -8.04 -3.58 0.52
C ALA A 15 -8.29 -2.17 1.08
N TYR A 16 -7.54 -1.17 0.62
CA TYR A 16 -7.70 0.23 1.01
C TYR A 16 -9.10 0.75 0.66
N ILE A 17 -9.56 0.51 -0.58
CA ILE A 17 -10.90 0.91 -1.05
C ILE A 17 -12.00 0.17 -0.29
N ILE A 18 -11.85 -1.14 -0.08
CA ILE A 18 -12.83 -1.95 0.66
C ILE A 18 -12.96 -1.42 2.09
N MET A 19 -11.84 -1.17 2.77
CA MET A 19 -11.86 -0.70 4.14
C MET A 19 -12.34 0.74 4.28
N ALA A 20 -12.07 1.62 3.32
CA ALA A 20 -12.66 2.96 3.27
C ALA A 20 -14.19 2.88 3.21
N ASN A 21 -14.74 1.98 2.39
CA ASN A 21 -16.18 1.74 2.34
C ASN A 21 -16.75 1.18 3.65
N ILE A 22 -16.01 0.30 4.32
CA ILE A 22 -16.39 -0.23 5.63
C ILE A 22 -16.43 0.89 6.68
N VAL A 23 -15.40 1.75 6.76
CA VAL A 23 -15.40 2.91 7.66
C VAL A 23 -16.57 3.84 7.35
N ARG A 24 -16.83 4.15 6.07
CA ARG A 24 -17.97 4.98 5.65
C ARG A 24 -19.32 4.42 6.12
N ASN A 25 -19.51 3.11 6.02
CA ASN A 25 -20.80 2.47 6.29
C ASN A 25 -21.00 2.10 7.77
N TYR A 26 -19.93 1.82 8.50
CA TYR A 26 -20.00 1.26 9.84
C TYR A 26 -19.23 2.07 10.91
N GLY A 27 -18.65 3.20 10.51
CA GLY A 27 -18.07 4.21 11.39
C GLY A 27 -16.71 3.84 12.00
N ASP A 28 -16.38 4.60 13.04
CA ASP A 28 -15.02 4.76 13.56
C ASP A 28 -14.41 3.47 14.13
N LYS A 29 -15.23 2.49 14.48
CA LYS A 29 -14.75 1.20 15.02
C LYS A 29 -13.79 0.46 14.08
N TYR A 30 -13.82 0.77 12.77
CA TYR A 30 -12.93 0.21 11.77
C TYR A 30 -11.75 1.11 11.39
N LEU A 31 -11.68 2.34 11.92
CA LEU A 31 -10.60 3.29 11.59
C LEU A 31 -9.22 2.72 11.91
N THR A 32 -9.07 1.97 13.00
CA THR A 32 -7.79 1.35 13.36
C THR A 32 -7.29 0.38 12.29
N ILE A 33 -8.19 -0.40 11.68
CA ILE A 33 -7.84 -1.35 10.62
C ILE A 33 -7.56 -0.60 9.33
N PHE A 34 -8.41 0.38 8.99
CA PHE A 34 -8.19 1.23 7.83
C PHE A 34 -6.84 1.96 7.89
N LYS A 35 -6.48 2.52 9.06
CA LYS A 35 -5.20 3.18 9.28
C LYS A 35 -4.01 2.25 9.01
N ARG A 36 -4.07 0.98 9.43
CA ARG A 36 -2.99 0.02 9.14
C ARG A 36 -2.77 -0.20 7.64
N ILE A 37 -3.87 -0.31 6.88
CA ILE A 37 -3.80 -0.49 5.42
C ILE A 37 -3.35 0.81 4.75
N HIS A 38 -3.82 1.95 5.24
CA HIS A 38 -3.36 3.26 4.78
C HIS A 38 -1.85 3.42 4.96
N ASP A 39 -1.34 3.15 6.16
CA ASP A 39 0.08 3.28 6.50
C ASP A 39 0.94 2.37 5.59
N GLU A 40 0.53 1.11 5.40
CA GLU A 40 1.23 0.16 4.50
C GLU A 40 1.24 0.65 3.04
N ARG A 41 0.11 1.16 2.55
CA ARG A 41 -0.02 1.72 1.20
C ARG A 41 0.95 2.88 0.98
N GLU A 42 1.00 3.82 1.92
CA GLU A 42 1.88 4.99 1.81
C GLU A 42 3.36 4.58 1.87
N VAL A 43 3.73 3.61 2.72
CA VAL A 43 5.09 3.07 2.77
C VAL A 43 5.49 2.45 1.43
N ARG A 44 4.63 1.63 0.82
CA ARG A 44 4.89 1.02 -0.48
C ARG A 44 5.06 2.06 -1.58
N LYS A 45 4.18 3.06 -1.59
CA LYS A 45 4.27 4.18 -2.55
C LYS A 45 5.58 4.94 -2.40
N ALA A 46 5.97 5.30 -1.18
CA ALA A 46 7.23 5.97 -0.90
C ALA A 46 8.45 5.13 -1.33
N ASN A 47 8.43 3.83 -1.08
CA ASN A 47 9.48 2.91 -1.52
C ASN A 47 9.59 2.83 -3.04
N GLN A 48 8.46 2.81 -3.75
CA GLN A 48 8.44 2.79 -5.21
C GLN A 48 8.97 4.12 -5.79
N GLU A 49 8.61 5.25 -5.19
CA GLU A 49 9.15 6.56 -5.57
C GLU A 49 10.68 6.62 -5.36
N LEU A 50 11.17 6.19 -4.19
CA LEU A 50 12.60 6.11 -3.91
C LEU A 50 13.34 5.19 -4.89
N ARG A 51 12.75 4.04 -5.24
CA ARG A 51 13.30 3.14 -6.25
C ARG A 51 13.39 3.82 -7.61
N ASN A 52 12.36 4.55 -8.02
CA ASN A 52 12.35 5.28 -9.29
C ASN A 52 13.44 6.36 -9.32
N ILE A 53 13.62 7.10 -8.22
CA ILE A 53 14.70 8.09 -8.06
C ILE A 53 16.06 7.40 -8.19
N ALA A 54 16.28 6.28 -7.50
CA ALA A 54 17.53 5.53 -7.58
C ALA A 54 17.83 5.07 -9.02
N LEU A 55 16.81 4.59 -9.74
CA LEU A 55 16.94 4.20 -11.15
C LEU A 55 17.29 5.40 -12.04
N GLN A 56 16.63 6.54 -11.86
CA GLN A 56 16.93 7.76 -12.60
C GLN A 56 18.36 8.22 -12.34
N VAL A 57 18.80 8.27 -11.08
CA VAL A 57 20.18 8.65 -10.71
C VAL A 57 21.20 7.70 -11.34
N SER A 58 20.93 6.39 -11.36
CA SER A 58 21.83 5.41 -11.98
C SER A 58 21.87 5.49 -13.51
N SER A 59 20.76 5.89 -14.15
CA SER A 59 20.62 5.97 -15.60
C SER A 59 21.16 7.29 -16.15
N ASN A 60 21.16 8.34 -15.33
CA ASN A 60 21.75 9.64 -15.64
C ASN A 60 23.28 9.58 -15.42
N LYS A 61 23.95 8.69 -16.17
CA LYS A 61 25.40 8.75 -16.33
C LYS A 61 25.74 9.98 -17.18
N MET A 62 26.34 10.99 -16.55
CA MET A 62 27.28 11.87 -17.25
C MET A 62 28.45 11.04 -17.79
#